data_AF-A0A095ZPH9-F1
#
_entry.id   AF-A0A095ZPH9-F1
#
_cell.length_a   1.000
_cell.length_b   1.000
_cell.length_c   1.000
_cell.angle_alpha   90.00
_cell.angle_beta   90.00
_cell.angle_gamma   90.00
#
_symmetry.space_group_name_H-M   'P 1'
#
loop_
_entity.id
_entity.type
_entity.pdbx_description
1 polymer ?
#
loop_
_entity_poly.entity_id
_entity_poly.type
_entity_poly.pdbx_seq_one_letter_code
_entity_poly.pdbx_strand_id
1 'polypeptide(L)'
;MEKEIKGFMLFTDQKEAICCLDDSEAGILFKALYGYAANGDRPTFEDKALMSLFCMLRIQIDRSQSSYEKRCRANRANALKRQASRLVTSKVENQIQPSSAIVSDGNPSQDKNKTKSKDMNNIDEEAVTSVINVGDMMDSFEMIWKMYGKPVGNIVALREKWMLLTDEDRTKIMQYIPQYVASRPEVQYRKNFENFLSQRIWETEPIRNANIRVGIVLQDNAPNKYQNDESW
;
A
#
# COMPACT_ATOMS: atom_id res chain seq x y z
N MET A 1 -27.97 6.46 17.45
CA MET A 1 -26.90 7.26 18.07
C MET A 1 -26.35 8.12 16.95
N GLU A 2 -26.78 9.38 16.88
CA GLU A 2 -26.26 10.32 15.88
C GLU A 2 -24.75 10.46 16.08
N LYS A 3 -24.01 10.39 14.98
CA LYS A 3 -22.56 10.45 15.01
C LYS A 3 -22.16 11.90 15.18
N GLU A 4 -21.74 12.24 16.39
CA GLU A 4 -21.17 13.54 16.68
C GLU A 4 -19.82 13.68 15.95
N ILE A 5 -19.74 14.61 15.01
CA ILE A 5 -18.51 14.93 14.30
C ILE A 5 -17.65 15.76 15.23
N LYS A 6 -16.55 15.17 15.71
CA LYS A 6 -15.61 15.84 16.65
C LYS A 6 -14.82 16.98 16.03
N GLY A 7 -14.77 17.05 14.70
CA GLY A 7 -14.03 18.07 13.96
C GLY A 7 -13.88 17.72 12.48
N PHE A 8 -13.40 18.67 11.70
CA PHE A 8 -13.13 18.52 10.27
C PHE A 8 -11.78 19.15 9.89
N MET A 9 -11.22 18.75 8.75
CA MET A 9 -9.92 19.22 8.26
C MET A 9 -10.09 20.06 7.00
N LEU A 10 -9.53 21.26 7.02
CA LEU A 10 -9.38 22.13 5.84
C LEU A 10 -7.96 22.02 5.28
N PHE A 11 -7.82 22.13 3.97
CA PHE A 11 -6.52 22.03 3.30
C PHE A 11 -5.91 23.42 3.14
N THR A 12 -4.60 23.48 2.95
CA THR A 12 -3.89 24.77 2.81
C THR A 12 -4.15 25.42 1.46
N ASP A 13 -4.52 24.66 0.45
CA ASP A 13 -4.69 25.11 -0.96
C ASP A 13 -5.84 26.11 -1.16
N GLN A 14 -6.68 26.26 -0.13
CA GLN A 14 -7.84 27.17 -0.08
C GLN A 14 -7.52 28.42 0.74
N LYS A 15 -6.28 28.55 1.25
CA LYS A 15 -5.83 29.72 2.03
C LYS A 15 -5.98 31.00 1.22
N GLU A 16 -5.55 31.00 -0.04
CA GLU A 16 -5.62 32.17 -0.91
C GLU A 16 -7.07 32.64 -1.08
N ALA A 17 -8.02 31.71 -1.24
CA ALA A 17 -9.43 32.04 -1.35
C ALA A 17 -9.99 32.64 -0.04
N ILE A 18 -9.54 32.14 1.12
CA ILE A 18 -9.93 32.69 2.43
C ILE A 18 -9.31 34.08 2.65
N CYS A 19 -8.07 34.30 2.19
CA CYS A 19 -7.41 35.62 2.28
C CYS A 19 -8.07 36.69 1.40
N CYS A 20 -8.90 36.31 0.43
CA CYS A 20 -9.69 37.24 -0.37
C CYS A 20 -10.95 37.74 0.35
N LEU A 21 -11.32 37.13 1.48
CA LEU A 21 -12.46 37.55 2.30
C LEU A 21 -12.02 38.55 3.36
N ASP A 22 -12.95 39.40 3.79
CA ASP A 22 -12.75 40.15 5.02
C ASP A 22 -12.91 39.24 6.26
N ASP A 23 -12.41 39.69 7.41
CA ASP A 23 -12.46 38.91 8.65
C ASP A 23 -13.91 38.58 9.08
N SER A 24 -14.87 39.43 8.72
CA SER A 24 -16.28 39.25 9.06
C SER A 24 -16.93 38.15 8.22
N GLU A 25 -16.67 38.15 6.92
CA GLU A 25 -17.08 37.16 5.92
C GLU A 25 -16.43 35.82 6.21
N ALA A 26 -15.12 35.80 6.50
CA ALA A 26 -14.43 34.61 6.94
C ALA A 26 -15.05 34.05 8.23
N GLY A 27 -15.36 34.92 9.20
CA GLY A 27 -16.06 34.54 10.42
C GLY A 27 -17.44 33.92 10.17
N ILE A 28 -18.22 34.51 9.26
CA ILE A 28 -19.53 33.98 8.83
C ILE A 28 -19.36 32.60 8.18
N LEU A 29 -18.40 32.46 7.27
CA LEU A 29 -18.10 31.20 6.59
C LEU A 29 -17.72 30.09 7.58
N PHE A 30 -16.80 30.37 8.51
CA PHE A 30 -16.38 29.38 9.50
C PHE A 30 -17.52 28.95 10.42
N LYS A 31 -18.33 29.90 10.91
CA LYS A 31 -19.52 29.58 11.72
C LYS A 31 -20.49 28.68 10.96
N ALA A 32 -20.72 28.98 9.68
CA ALA A 32 -21.54 28.15 8.80
C ALA A 32 -20.97 26.73 8.61
N LEU A 33 -19.64 26.60 8.44
CA LEU A 33 -18.99 25.29 8.34
C LEU A 33 -19.11 24.48 9.63
N TYR A 34 -19.01 25.12 10.79
CA TYR A 34 -19.26 24.46 12.08
C TYR A 34 -20.72 24.02 12.22
N GLY A 35 -21.69 24.85 11.84
CA GLY A 35 -23.11 24.48 11.82
C GLY A 35 -23.37 23.29 10.89
N TYR A 36 -22.77 23.30 9.70
CA TYR A 36 -22.84 22.16 8.79
C TYR A 36 -22.21 20.90 9.38
N ALA A 37 -21.02 21.00 9.96
CA ALA A 37 -20.33 19.85 10.52
C ALA A 37 -21.04 19.28 11.77
N ALA A 38 -21.66 20.11 12.60
CA ALA A 38 -22.34 19.66 13.80
C ALA A 38 -23.74 19.10 13.50
N ASN A 39 -24.53 19.83 12.70
CA ASN A 39 -25.97 19.59 12.55
C ASN A 39 -26.41 19.27 11.12
N GLY A 40 -25.51 19.43 10.13
CA GLY A 40 -25.86 19.32 8.71
C GLY A 40 -26.51 20.58 8.12
N ASP A 41 -26.45 21.71 8.83
CA ASP A 41 -27.07 22.97 8.43
C ASP A 41 -26.57 23.47 7.06
N ARG A 42 -27.50 23.88 6.20
CA ARG A 42 -27.19 24.41 4.87
C ARG A 42 -27.64 25.88 4.78
N PRO A 43 -26.76 26.81 5.19
CA PRO A 43 -27.07 28.23 5.11
C PRO A 43 -27.13 28.69 3.65
N THR A 44 -27.92 29.73 3.43
CA THR A 44 -27.96 30.48 2.18
C THR A 44 -27.28 31.82 2.40
N PHE A 45 -26.32 32.19 1.54
CA PHE A 45 -25.65 33.49 1.57
C PHE A 45 -26.14 34.34 0.41
N GLU A 46 -26.25 35.65 0.64
CA GLU A 46 -26.54 36.62 -0.43
C GLU A 46 -25.39 36.71 -1.43
N ASP A 47 -24.14 36.65 -0.93
CA ASP A 47 -22.96 36.60 -1.78
C ASP A 47 -22.74 35.19 -2.38
N LYS A 48 -22.70 35.15 -3.71
CA LYS A 48 -22.47 33.95 -4.51
C LYS A 48 -21.04 33.45 -4.40
N ALA A 49 -20.05 34.32 -4.17
CA ALA A 49 -18.66 33.91 -3.98
C ALA A 49 -18.51 33.17 -2.65
N LEU A 50 -19.02 33.75 -1.55
CA LEU A 50 -19.09 33.11 -0.24
C LEU A 50 -19.85 31.77 -0.28
N MET A 51 -20.99 31.72 -0.98
CA MET A 51 -21.75 30.49 -1.19
C MET A 51 -20.95 29.42 -1.93
N SER A 52 -20.26 29.80 -3.00
CA SER A 52 -19.45 28.87 -3.79
C SER A 52 -18.31 28.28 -2.96
N LEU A 53 -17.65 29.13 -2.16
CA LEU A 53 -16.59 28.69 -1.26
C LEU A 53 -17.14 27.75 -0.18
N PHE A 54 -18.26 28.09 0.47
CA PHE A 54 -18.93 27.20 1.41
C PHE A 54 -19.25 25.84 0.79
N CYS A 55 -19.80 25.80 -0.42
CA CYS A 55 -20.14 24.55 -1.11
C CYS A 55 -18.91 23.68 -1.39
N MET A 56 -17.81 24.30 -1.78
CA MET A 56 -16.52 23.63 -2.01
C MET A 56 -15.98 23.02 -0.70
N LEU A 57 -15.96 23.80 0.38
CA LEU A 57 -15.48 23.36 1.69
C LEU A 57 -16.36 22.28 2.30
N ARG A 58 -17.68 22.37 2.12
CA ARG A 58 -18.65 21.34 2.49
C ARG A 58 -18.31 19.98 1.87
N ILE A 59 -18.05 19.94 0.56
CA ILE A 59 -17.68 18.70 -0.14
C ILE A 59 -16.40 18.10 0.45
N GLN A 60 -15.45 18.95 0.84
CA GLN A 60 -14.23 18.48 1.48
C GLN A 60 -14.49 17.87 2.86
N ILE A 61 -15.34 18.50 3.67
CA ILE A 61 -15.77 17.97 4.97
C ILE A 61 -16.36 16.56 4.78
N ASP A 62 -17.30 16.41 3.83
CA ASP A 62 -17.95 15.11 3.54
C ASP A 62 -16.95 14.02 3.14
N ARG A 63 -15.99 14.37 2.26
CA ARG A 63 -14.94 13.43 1.80
C ARG A 63 -14.05 12.97 2.96
N SER A 64 -13.69 13.91 3.85
CA SER A 64 -12.85 13.61 5.01
C SER A 64 -13.56 12.67 5.99
N GLN A 65 -14.87 12.91 6.22
CA GLN A 65 -15.71 12.08 7.07
C GLN A 65 -15.85 10.67 6.50
N SER A 66 -16.24 10.53 5.22
CA SER A 66 -16.41 9.22 4.58
C SER A 66 -15.12 8.39 4.63
N SER A 67 -13.97 9.03 4.40
CA SER A 67 -12.66 8.38 4.45
C SER A 67 -12.31 7.90 5.87
N TYR A 68 -12.54 8.75 6.88
CA TYR A 68 -12.32 8.39 8.28
C TYR A 68 -13.22 7.23 8.72
N GLU A 69 -14.49 7.25 8.30
CA GLU A 69 -15.44 6.19 8.62
C GLU A 69 -15.07 4.85 8.01
N LYS A 70 -14.65 4.83 6.74
CA LYS A 70 -14.15 3.63 6.06
C LYS A 70 -12.95 3.05 6.81
N ARG A 71 -11.99 3.89 7.19
CA ARG A 71 -10.82 3.49 7.98
C ARG A 71 -11.22 2.92 9.34
N CYS A 72 -12.12 3.59 10.07
CA CYS A 72 -12.63 3.10 11.35
C CYS A 72 -13.32 1.75 11.21
N ARG A 73 -14.16 1.55 10.17
CA ARG A 73 -14.84 0.28 9.92
C ARG A 73 -13.84 -0.84 9.63
N ALA A 74 -12.87 -0.60 8.75
CA ALA A 74 -11.82 -1.56 8.44
C ALA A 74 -10.98 -1.92 9.66
N ASN A 75 -10.56 -0.91 10.45
CA ASN A 75 -9.78 -1.12 11.67
C ASN A 75 -10.56 -1.92 12.72
N ARG A 76 -11.86 -1.62 12.91
CA ARG A 76 -12.72 -2.42 13.80
C ARG A 76 -12.84 -3.87 13.33
N ALA A 77 -13.09 -4.10 12.05
CA ALA A 77 -13.16 -5.46 11.49
C ALA A 77 -11.84 -6.23 11.69
N ASN A 78 -10.70 -5.57 11.49
CA ASN A 78 -9.38 -6.18 11.72
C ASN A 78 -9.11 -6.47 13.20
N ALA A 79 -9.53 -5.60 14.11
CA ALA A 79 -9.44 -5.84 15.55
C ALA A 79 -10.26 -7.06 15.98
N LEU A 80 -11.49 -7.18 15.48
CA LEU A 80 -12.35 -8.33 15.74
C LEU A 80 -11.74 -9.63 15.20
N LYS A 81 -11.18 -9.62 13.99
CA LYS A 81 -10.46 -10.77 13.43
C LYS A 81 -9.28 -11.21 14.32
N ARG A 82 -8.50 -10.24 14.84
CA ARG A 82 -7.37 -10.52 15.77
C ARG A 82 -7.85 -11.08 17.10
N GLN A 83 -8.98 -10.62 17.63
CA GLN A 83 -9.56 -11.17 18.85
C GLN A 83 -10.05 -12.60 18.64
N ALA A 84 -10.74 -12.85 17.53
CA ALA A 84 -11.21 -14.19 17.17
C ALA A 84 -10.04 -15.17 17.01
N SER A 85 -8.96 -14.79 16.34
CA SER A 85 -7.79 -15.66 16.18
C SER A 85 -7.12 -15.98 17.53
N ARG A 86 -7.06 -15.01 18.46
CA ARG A 86 -6.53 -15.25 19.81
C ARG A 86 -7.38 -16.26 20.58
N LEU A 87 -8.72 -16.14 20.51
CA LEU A 87 -9.63 -17.08 21.16
C LEU A 87 -9.51 -18.50 20.60
N VAL A 88 -9.24 -18.64 19.30
CA VAL A 88 -8.98 -19.95 18.67
C VAL A 88 -7.65 -20.52 19.16
N THR A 89 -6.59 -19.71 19.25
CA THR A 89 -5.27 -20.15 19.73
C THR A 89 -5.29 -20.54 21.21
N SER A 90 -5.95 -19.75 22.08
CA SER A 90 -6.03 -20.07 23.51
C SER A 90 -6.95 -21.25 23.84
N LYS A 91 -7.83 -21.67 22.92
CA LYS A 91 -8.60 -22.92 23.05
C LYS A 91 -7.76 -24.18 22.80
N VAL A 92 -6.63 -24.04 22.10
CA VAL A 92 -5.68 -25.15 21.80
C VAL A 92 -4.64 -25.31 22.92
N GLU A 93 -4.41 -24.28 23.73
CA GLU A 93 -3.32 -24.24 24.73
C GLU A 93 -3.70 -24.85 26.10
N ASN A 94 -4.98 -25.19 26.34
CA ASN A 94 -5.45 -25.79 27.60
C ASN A 94 -5.14 -27.30 27.77
N GLN A 95 -4.14 -27.85 27.08
CA GLN A 95 -3.69 -29.26 27.27
C GLN A 95 -2.18 -29.43 27.48
N ILE A 96 -1.41 -28.38 27.81
CA ILE A 96 0.00 -28.57 28.16
C ILE A 96 0.28 -27.96 29.55
N GLN A 97 0.54 -28.86 30.50
CA GLN A 97 0.98 -28.55 31.86
C GLN A 97 2.29 -27.73 31.84
N PRO A 98 2.50 -26.78 32.77
CA PRO A 98 3.71 -25.97 32.79
C PRO A 98 4.84 -26.76 33.48
N SER A 99 5.81 -27.28 32.72
CA SER A 99 7.06 -27.75 33.33
C SER A 99 8.02 -26.58 33.52
N SER A 100 8.25 -26.22 34.79
CA SER A 100 9.36 -25.45 35.37
C SER A 100 10.22 -24.61 34.41
N ALA A 101 10.11 -23.28 34.54
CA ALA A 101 10.98 -22.30 33.92
C ALA A 101 12.44 -22.46 34.38
N ILE A 102 13.36 -22.52 33.42
CA ILE A 102 14.79 -22.30 33.65
C ILE A 102 15.11 -20.93 33.07
N VAL A 103 15.59 -20.03 33.92
CA VAL A 103 16.04 -18.69 33.55
C VAL A 103 17.34 -18.85 32.74
N SER A 104 17.34 -18.41 31.48
CA SER A 104 18.58 -18.18 30.74
C SER A 104 18.52 -16.81 30.10
N ASP A 105 19.33 -15.91 30.65
CA ASP A 105 19.79 -14.71 29.95
C ASP A 105 20.43 -15.13 28.63
N GLY A 106 20.07 -14.46 27.53
CA GLY A 106 20.73 -14.66 26.23
C GLY A 106 19.76 -14.74 25.04
N ASN A 107 19.48 -13.56 24.48
CA ASN A 107 18.94 -13.26 23.16
C ASN A 107 19.17 -14.35 22.06
N PRO A 108 18.16 -14.74 21.25
CA PRO A 108 18.42 -15.49 20.02
C PRO A 108 18.01 -14.75 18.74
N SER A 109 19.00 -14.61 17.87
CA SER A 109 18.92 -14.36 16.44
C SER A 109 18.93 -15.70 15.69
N GLN A 110 17.98 -15.89 14.75
CA GLN A 110 17.96 -16.84 13.61
C GLN A 110 18.12 -18.36 13.93
N ASP A 111 17.62 -19.36 13.22
CA ASP A 111 17.09 -19.50 11.87
C ASP A 111 16.41 -20.88 11.70
N LYS A 112 15.60 -21.01 10.65
CA LYS A 112 15.36 -22.21 9.78
C LYS A 112 14.60 -23.48 10.27
N ASN A 113 13.39 -23.56 9.70
CA ASN A 113 12.90 -24.56 8.72
C ASN A 113 12.27 -25.92 9.15
N LYS A 114 10.93 -25.96 9.00
CA LYS A 114 10.15 -26.69 7.95
C LYS A 114 10.09 -28.23 7.94
N THR A 115 8.87 -28.78 8.06
CA THR A 115 8.21 -29.72 7.09
C THR A 115 6.77 -30.01 7.55
N LYS A 116 5.71 -29.51 6.88
CA LYS A 116 4.81 -30.17 5.89
C LYS A 116 4.31 -31.57 6.26
N SER A 117 2.98 -31.73 6.38
CA SER A 117 2.21 -32.60 5.47
C SER A 117 0.71 -32.26 5.44
N LYS A 118 0.10 -32.54 4.29
CA LYS A 118 -1.31 -32.39 3.89
C LYS A 118 -2.21 -33.40 4.60
N ASP A 119 -3.53 -33.15 4.66
CA ASP A 119 -4.50 -33.93 3.85
C ASP A 119 -5.88 -33.27 3.75
N MET A 120 -6.51 -33.53 2.60
CA MET A 120 -7.72 -32.94 2.05
C MET A 120 -8.98 -33.76 2.36
N ASN A 121 -10.12 -33.09 2.20
CA ASN A 121 -11.41 -33.53 1.61
C ASN A 121 -12.62 -33.44 2.56
N ASN A 122 -13.52 -32.51 2.27
CA ASN A 122 -14.76 -32.87 1.58
C ASN A 122 -15.33 -31.66 0.83
N ILE A 123 -15.80 -31.97 -0.39
CA ILE A 123 -16.45 -31.07 -1.33
C ILE A 123 -17.94 -31.34 -1.21
N ASP A 124 -18.71 -30.28 -1.05
CA ASP A 124 -20.14 -30.28 -1.29
C ASP A 124 -20.34 -29.39 -2.53
N GLU A 125 -20.74 -30.00 -3.63
CA GLU A 125 -21.06 -29.32 -4.88
C GLU A 125 -22.27 -28.40 -4.71
N GLU A 126 -22.16 -27.15 -5.15
CA GLU A 126 -23.14 -26.60 -6.11
C GLU A 126 -22.59 -25.36 -6.84
N ALA A 127 -22.53 -25.48 -8.17
CA ALA A 127 -22.53 -24.42 -9.18
C ALA A 127 -21.44 -23.31 -9.13
N VAL A 128 -20.40 -23.46 -9.95
CA VAL A 128 -20.29 -22.76 -11.27
C VAL A 128 -18.95 -23.14 -11.90
N THR A 129 -19.06 -23.84 -13.02
CA THR A 129 -17.95 -24.25 -13.88
C THR A 129 -17.37 -23.03 -14.60
N SER A 130 -16.20 -22.56 -14.19
CA SER A 130 -15.33 -21.76 -15.05
C SER A 130 -13.97 -22.45 -15.13
N VAL A 131 -13.66 -22.94 -16.33
CA VAL A 131 -12.42 -23.61 -16.72
C VAL A 131 -11.20 -22.79 -16.29
N ILE A 132 -10.48 -23.22 -15.25
CA ILE A 132 -9.23 -22.58 -14.83
C ILE A 132 -8.12 -23.09 -15.75
N ASN A 133 -7.69 -22.21 -16.65
CA ASN A 133 -6.57 -22.43 -17.55
C ASN A 133 -5.27 -22.42 -16.71
N VAL A 134 -4.48 -23.49 -16.75
CA VAL A 134 -3.27 -23.67 -15.90
C VAL A 134 -2.20 -22.59 -16.16
N GLY A 135 -2.29 -21.87 -17.28
CA GLY A 135 -1.47 -20.68 -17.55
C GLY A 135 -1.73 -19.49 -16.62
N ASP A 136 -2.94 -19.39 -16.05
CA ASP A 136 -3.42 -18.24 -15.27
C ASP A 136 -2.83 -18.16 -13.85
N MET A 137 -2.19 -19.23 -13.37
CA MET A 137 -1.59 -19.24 -12.03
C MET A 137 -0.30 -18.43 -11.94
N MET A 138 0.45 -18.31 -13.04
CA MET A 138 1.70 -17.53 -13.10
C MET A 138 1.45 -16.02 -13.16
N ASP A 139 0.26 -15.60 -13.62
CA ASP A 139 -0.14 -14.19 -13.73
C ASP A 139 -0.77 -13.62 -12.45
N SER A 140 -0.91 -14.47 -11.43
CA SER A 140 -1.57 -14.11 -10.18
C SER A 140 -0.74 -13.12 -9.34
N PHE A 141 -1.42 -12.09 -8.85
CA PHE A 141 -0.87 -11.10 -7.93
C PHE A 141 -0.22 -11.76 -6.70
N GLU A 142 -0.82 -12.83 -6.19
CA GLU A 142 -0.33 -13.63 -5.05
C GLU A 142 1.09 -14.15 -5.28
N MET A 143 1.36 -14.64 -6.50
CA MET A 143 2.65 -15.21 -6.85
C MET A 143 3.72 -14.11 -6.90
N ILE A 144 3.46 -13.03 -7.62
CA ILE A 144 4.43 -11.95 -7.78
C ILE A 144 4.72 -11.22 -6.47
N TRP A 145 3.68 -11.03 -5.64
CA TRP A 145 3.78 -10.45 -4.31
C TRP A 145 4.69 -11.29 -3.39
N LYS A 146 4.53 -12.61 -3.45
CA LYS A 146 5.37 -13.55 -2.70
C LYS A 146 6.81 -13.56 -3.22
N MET A 147 7.02 -13.52 -4.54
CA MET A 147 8.37 -13.47 -5.13
C MET A 147 9.11 -12.18 -4.78
N TYR A 148 8.42 -11.04 -4.71
CA TYR A 148 9.02 -9.75 -4.35
C TYR A 148 9.62 -9.75 -2.93
N GLY A 149 8.95 -10.43 -1.99
CA GLY A 149 9.48 -10.70 -0.65
C GLY A 149 9.58 -9.48 0.27
N LYS A 150 8.88 -8.38 -0.04
CA LYS A 150 8.75 -7.20 0.82
C LYS A 150 7.26 -6.88 1.08
N PRO A 151 6.63 -7.48 2.09
CA PRO A 151 5.19 -7.39 2.32
C PRO A 151 4.77 -6.06 2.98
N VAL A 152 5.09 -4.94 2.34
CA VAL A 152 4.83 -3.58 2.82
C VAL A 152 3.92 -2.85 1.84
N GLY A 153 2.81 -2.31 2.33
CA GLY A 153 1.86 -1.52 1.55
C GLY A 153 0.42 -2.02 1.68
N ASN A 154 -0.51 -1.32 1.03
CA ASN A 154 -1.92 -1.71 0.98
C ASN A 154 -2.13 -2.79 -0.10
N ILE A 155 -2.26 -4.04 0.33
CA ILE A 155 -2.43 -5.21 -0.55
C ILE A 155 -3.62 -5.05 -1.51
N VAL A 156 -4.72 -4.45 -1.06
CA VAL A 156 -5.92 -4.25 -1.90
C VAL A 156 -5.62 -3.27 -3.03
N ALA A 157 -5.04 -2.11 -2.70
CA ALA A 157 -4.67 -1.11 -3.70
C ALA A 157 -3.58 -1.62 -4.67
N LEU A 158 -2.65 -2.44 -4.18
CA LEU A 158 -1.61 -3.06 -5.02
C LEU A 158 -2.18 -4.09 -5.97
N ARG A 159 -3.17 -4.87 -5.53
CA ARG A 159 -3.90 -5.80 -6.40
C ARG A 159 -4.65 -5.05 -7.49
N GLU A 160 -5.37 -3.99 -7.14
CA GLU A 160 -6.07 -3.15 -8.11
C GLU A 160 -5.10 -2.57 -9.14
N LYS A 161 -3.94 -2.03 -8.70
CA LYS A 161 -2.87 -1.56 -9.58
C LYS A 161 -2.35 -2.69 -10.51
N TRP A 162 -2.15 -3.89 -9.99
CA TRP A 162 -1.71 -5.06 -10.77
C TRP A 162 -2.73 -5.49 -11.83
N MET A 163 -4.02 -5.47 -11.48
CA MET A 163 -5.12 -5.80 -12.40
C MET A 163 -5.31 -4.74 -13.49
N LEU A 164 -4.84 -3.51 -13.29
CA LEU A 164 -4.85 -2.45 -14.30
C LEU A 164 -3.68 -2.51 -15.28
N LEU A 165 -2.63 -3.29 -15.00
CA LEU A 165 -1.49 -3.46 -15.91
C LEU A 165 -1.90 -4.27 -17.15
N THR A 166 -1.26 -3.96 -18.29
CA THR A 166 -1.39 -4.77 -19.50
C THR A 166 -0.70 -6.13 -19.34
N ASP A 167 -1.09 -7.13 -20.12
CA ASP A 167 -0.45 -8.44 -20.08
C ASP A 167 1.04 -8.37 -20.45
N GLU A 168 1.41 -7.43 -21.32
CA GLU A 168 2.80 -7.14 -21.66
C GLU A 168 3.59 -6.63 -20.44
N ASP A 169 3.03 -5.69 -19.68
CA ASP A 169 3.66 -5.16 -18.48
C ASP A 169 3.80 -6.23 -17.39
N ARG A 170 2.75 -7.04 -17.19
CA ARG A 170 2.79 -8.17 -16.25
C ARG A 170 3.90 -9.15 -16.62
N THR A 171 4.03 -9.49 -17.91
CA THR A 171 5.09 -10.36 -18.42
C THR A 171 6.48 -9.78 -18.16
N LYS A 172 6.69 -8.49 -18.46
CA LYS A 172 7.95 -7.79 -18.18
C LYS A 172 8.29 -7.82 -16.69
N ILE A 173 7.31 -7.55 -15.83
CA ILE A 173 7.50 -7.55 -14.37
C ILE A 173 7.85 -8.96 -13.86
N MET A 174 7.20 -10.00 -14.38
CA MET A 174 7.48 -11.39 -14.01
C MET A 174 8.91 -11.82 -14.36
N GLN A 175 9.41 -11.38 -15.52
CA GLN A 175 10.79 -11.65 -15.92
C GLN A 175 11.81 -10.84 -15.09
N TYR A 176 11.43 -9.63 -14.69
CA TYR A 176 12.31 -8.69 -14.00
C TYR A 176 12.45 -8.97 -12.50
N ILE A 177 11.36 -9.29 -11.80
CA ILE A 177 11.35 -9.43 -10.33
C ILE A 177 12.36 -10.45 -9.79
N PRO A 178 12.52 -11.65 -10.37
CA PRO A 178 13.53 -12.61 -9.91
C PRO A 178 14.95 -12.02 -9.93
N GLN A 179 15.30 -11.28 -10.99
CA GLN A 179 16.60 -10.64 -11.15
C GLN A 179 16.76 -9.45 -10.17
N TYR A 180 15.68 -8.70 -9.95
CA TYR A 180 15.66 -7.58 -9.01
C TYR A 180 15.89 -8.04 -7.57
N VAL A 181 15.21 -9.11 -7.18
CA VAL A 181 15.34 -9.71 -5.84
C VAL A 181 16.72 -10.34 -5.66
N ALA A 182 17.28 -10.97 -6.70
CA ALA A 182 18.63 -11.54 -6.69
C ALA A 182 19.72 -10.48 -6.58
N SER A 183 19.57 -9.33 -7.26
CA SER A 183 20.54 -8.22 -7.19
C SER A 183 20.45 -7.43 -5.87
N ARG A 184 19.34 -7.54 -5.14
CA ARG A 184 19.10 -6.88 -3.85
C ARG A 184 18.74 -7.92 -2.78
N PRO A 185 19.72 -8.73 -2.33
CA PRO A 185 19.47 -9.81 -1.38
C PRO A 185 18.90 -9.26 -0.07
N GLU A 186 19.35 -8.08 0.36
CA GLU A 186 18.82 -7.40 1.53
C GLU A 186 17.47 -6.70 1.24
N VAL A 187 16.43 -7.12 1.96
CA VAL A 187 15.04 -6.65 1.76
C VAL A 187 14.89 -5.14 2.01
N GLN A 188 15.71 -4.56 2.89
CA GLN A 188 15.65 -3.13 3.21
C GLN A 188 15.96 -2.23 2.01
N TYR A 189 16.86 -2.66 1.11
CA TYR A 189 17.26 -1.90 -0.08
C TYR A 189 16.35 -2.12 -1.30
N ARG A 190 15.35 -3.01 -1.19
CA ARG A 190 14.30 -3.12 -2.21
C ARG A 190 13.34 -1.96 -2.07
N LYS A 191 12.87 -1.38 -3.19
CA LYS A 191 11.79 -0.38 -3.12
C LYS A 191 10.53 -1.04 -2.52
N ASN A 192 9.59 -0.23 -2.05
CA ASN A 192 8.27 -0.79 -1.73
C ASN A 192 7.61 -1.23 -3.04
N PHE A 193 6.85 -2.31 -3.02
CA PHE A 193 6.19 -2.80 -4.23
C PHE A 193 5.28 -1.74 -4.88
N GLU A 194 4.68 -0.88 -4.05
CA GLU A 194 3.94 0.28 -4.53
C GLU A 194 4.80 1.22 -5.39
N ASN A 195 5.98 1.60 -4.89
CA ASN A 195 6.91 2.45 -5.62
C ASN A 195 7.46 1.71 -6.85
N PHE A 196 7.67 0.40 -6.74
CA PHE A 196 8.08 -0.44 -7.87
C PHE A 196 7.07 -0.39 -9.02
N LEU A 197 5.78 -0.56 -8.71
CA LEU A 197 4.68 -0.48 -9.69
C LEU A 197 4.51 0.94 -10.24
N SER A 198 4.45 1.95 -9.36
CA SER A 198 4.18 3.33 -9.75
C SER A 198 5.32 4.00 -10.53
N GLN A 199 6.58 3.63 -10.27
CA GLN A 199 7.75 4.19 -10.96
C GLN A 199 8.22 3.34 -12.15
N ARG A 200 7.48 2.29 -12.51
CA ARG A 200 7.82 1.38 -13.61
C ARG A 200 9.29 0.93 -13.56
N ILE A 201 9.71 0.44 -12.39
CA ILE A 201 11.13 0.16 -12.11
C ILE A 201 11.72 -0.88 -13.07
N TRP A 202 10.90 -1.79 -13.60
CA TRP A 202 11.31 -2.76 -14.61
C TRP A 202 11.77 -2.14 -15.94
N GLU A 203 11.44 -0.86 -16.20
CA GLU A 203 11.85 -0.12 -17.39
C GLU A 203 13.00 0.85 -17.11
N THR A 204 13.03 1.42 -15.90
CA THR A 204 13.91 2.55 -15.57
C THR A 204 15.23 2.13 -14.93
N GLU A 205 15.29 0.97 -14.26
CA GLU A 205 16.50 0.48 -13.60
C GLU A 205 17.07 -0.75 -14.31
N PRO A 206 18.17 -0.63 -15.08
CA PRO A 206 18.84 -1.80 -15.65
C PRO A 206 19.48 -2.63 -14.53
N ILE A 207 19.16 -3.92 -14.48
CA ILE A 207 19.78 -4.84 -13.52
C ILE A 207 21.17 -5.18 -14.05
N ARG A 208 22.21 -4.62 -13.42
CA ARG A 208 23.59 -5.07 -13.65
C ARG A 208 23.73 -6.47 -13.03
N ASN A 209 23.64 -7.48 -13.88
CA ASN A 209 23.92 -8.86 -13.49
C ASN A 209 25.42 -8.97 -13.14
N ALA A 210 25.75 -8.92 -11.84
CA ALA A 210 27.12 -9.17 -11.37
C ALA A 210 27.58 -10.62 -11.57
N ASN A 211 26.69 -11.52 -12.01
CA ASN A 211 26.94 -12.96 -12.17
C ASN A 211 26.66 -13.49 -13.59
N ILE A 212 27.16 -12.79 -14.61
CA ILE A 212 27.47 -13.42 -15.90
C ILE A 212 28.96 -13.19 -16.16
N ARG A 213 29.82 -14.05 -15.57
CA ARG A 213 31.09 -14.40 -16.21
C ARG A 213 30.76 -15.34 -17.37
N VAL A 214 30.23 -14.78 -18.45
CA VAL A 214 30.29 -15.43 -19.76
C VAL A 214 31.14 -14.50 -20.58
N GLY A 215 32.35 -14.96 -20.88
CA GLY A 215 33.26 -14.25 -21.76
C GLY A 215 32.59 -14.01 -23.09
N ILE A 216 32.34 -12.74 -23.39
CA ILE A 216 32.31 -12.26 -24.76
C ILE A 216 33.33 -11.14 -24.80
N VAL A 217 34.53 -11.51 -25.26
CA VAL A 217 35.44 -10.58 -25.90
C VAL A 217 34.73 -10.11 -27.15
N LEU A 218 34.33 -8.84 -27.19
CA LEU A 218 34.43 -8.04 -28.40
C LEU A 218 34.93 -6.66 -27.96
N GLN A 219 36.23 -6.45 -28.18
CA GLN A 219 36.79 -5.13 -28.41
C GLN A 219 36.01 -4.50 -29.56
N ASP A 220 35.54 -3.28 -29.34
CA ASP A 220 35.64 -2.24 -30.36
C ASP A 220 36.07 -0.96 -29.68
N ASN A 221 37.37 -0.72 -29.80
CA ASN A 221 38.03 0.53 -29.46
C ASN A 221 37.52 1.63 -30.41
N ALA A 222 36.77 2.59 -29.88
CA ALA A 222 36.70 3.92 -30.47
C ALA A 222 37.42 4.91 -29.52
N PRO A 223 38.43 5.66 -29.99
CA PRO A 223 39.26 6.48 -29.13
C PRO A 223 38.48 7.69 -28.61
N ASN A 224 38.37 7.78 -27.28
CA ASN A 224 37.85 8.96 -26.59
C ASN A 224 38.85 10.12 -26.77
N LYS A 225 38.58 11.02 -27.71
CA LYS A 225 39.29 12.29 -27.88
C LYS A 225 38.65 13.36 -27.00
N TYR A 226 39.04 13.40 -25.73
CA TYR A 226 39.06 14.64 -24.94
C TYR A 226 40.30 14.63 -24.06
N GLN A 227 41.34 15.24 -24.62
CA GLN A 227 42.58 15.60 -23.94
C GLN A 227 42.33 16.97 -23.33
N ASN A 228 42.20 17.04 -22.00
CA ASN A 228 42.34 18.26 -21.23
C ASN A 228 43.18 17.89 -20.01
N ASP A 229 44.43 18.33 -19.98
CA ASP A 229 45.02 18.81 -18.74
C ASP A 229 46.12 19.81 -19.07
N GLU A 230 45.83 21.05 -18.71
CA GLU A 230 46.77 22.16 -18.57
C GLU A 230 47.71 21.86 -17.40
N SER A 231 49.01 22.06 -17.63
CA SER A 231 50.02 22.13 -16.59
C SER A 231 51.11 23.10 -17.04
N TRP A 232 51.00 24.33 -16.53
CA TRP A 232 51.94 25.47 -16.51
C TRP A 232 52.27 26.20 -17.82
#